data_AF-A0AAV4E8Z7-F1
#
_entry.id   AF-A0AAV4E8Z7-F1
#
_cell.length_a   1.000
_cell.length_b   1.000
_cell.length_c   1.000
_cell.angle_alpha   90.00
_cell.angle_beta   90.00
_cell.angle_gamma   90.00
#
_symmetry.space_group_name_H-M   'P 1'
#
loop_
_entity.id
_entity.type
_entity.pdbx_description
1 polymer ?
#
loop_
_entity_poly.entity_id
_entity_poly.type
_entity_poly.pdbx_seq_one_letter_code
_entity_poly.pdbx_strand_id
1 'polypeptide(L)'
;MPAIRKSIVVVVVAAAAAAVVVVGVVIVVVVLEAVVVIVVVVFVIVVVTANEVQVVIVVEVVVVVVVVVVVVVVVVVAAAKVVAVVVVVAVVVIKEVVVVVVVVVKVIVVVVVVVFDIVVVTAKEVQLVVVVVVVVVVKVLVVVSVKIVVIIAVLVIVVVIIGVIVVVVVVVVVVVVVVVVVVVVVVVVVVVFVVVIVVVVVKRI
;
A
#
# COMPACT_ATOMS: atom_id res chain seq x y z
N MET A 1 31.40 7.86 21.04
CA MET A 1 29.96 7.90 21.42
C MET A 1 29.00 8.69 20.50
N PRO A 2 29.41 9.63 19.60
CA PRO A 2 28.42 10.37 18.79
C PRO A 2 27.76 9.56 17.65
N ALA A 3 28.44 8.55 17.07
CA ALA A 3 27.92 7.78 15.94
C ALA A 3 26.72 6.86 16.29
N ILE A 4 26.75 6.22 17.48
CA ILE A 4 25.67 5.33 17.97
C ILE A 4 24.40 6.14 18.25
N ARG A 5 24.53 7.38 18.76
CA ARG A 5 23.37 8.24 19.01
C ARG A 5 22.73 8.71 17.70
N LYS A 6 23.53 9.01 16.67
CA LYS A 6 23.00 9.47 15.36
C LYS A 6 22.26 8.34 14.61
N SER A 7 22.73 7.09 14.65
CA SER A 7 22.06 5.98 13.97
C SER A 7 20.73 5.58 14.62
N ILE A 8 20.64 5.62 15.96
CA ILE A 8 19.41 5.32 16.70
C ILE A 8 18.33 6.37 16.39
N VAL A 9 18.69 7.65 16.34
CA VAL A 9 17.74 8.73 16.02
C VAL A 9 17.15 8.56 14.62
N VAL A 10 17.96 8.21 13.62
CA VAL A 10 17.47 7.99 12.25
C VAL A 10 16.47 6.82 12.19
N VAL A 11 16.75 5.72 12.89
CA VAL A 11 15.84 4.55 12.94
C VAL A 11 14.53 4.88 13.64
N VAL A 12 14.56 5.67 14.71
CA VAL A 12 13.36 6.07 15.47
C VAL A 12 12.51 7.06 14.67
N VAL A 13 13.12 8.06 14.02
CA VAL A 13 12.39 9.05 13.20
C VAL A 13 11.75 8.39 11.98
N ALA A 14 12.44 7.46 11.31
CA ALA A 14 11.86 6.70 10.19
C ALA A 14 10.68 5.83 10.63
N ALA A 15 10.79 5.17 11.79
CA ALA A 15 9.71 4.35 12.35
C ALA A 15 8.49 5.20 12.75
N ALA A 16 8.72 6.37 13.34
CA ALA A 16 7.65 7.30 13.71
C ALA A 16 6.91 7.82 12.48
N ALA A 17 7.62 8.22 11.43
CA ALA A 17 7.00 8.69 10.18
C ALA A 17 6.13 7.61 9.54
N ALA A 18 6.58 6.35 9.51
CA ALA A 18 5.78 5.25 8.96
C ALA A 18 4.50 4.97 9.76
N ALA A 19 4.59 5.01 11.10
CA ALA A 19 3.42 4.85 11.96
C ALA A 19 2.37 5.96 11.71
N VAL A 20 2.83 7.19 11.52
CA VAL A 20 1.94 8.34 11.19
C VAL A 20 1.25 8.15 9.85
N VAL A 21 1.94 7.62 8.83
CA VAL A 21 1.33 7.34 7.51
C VAL A 21 0.26 6.25 7.60
N VAL A 22 0.52 5.17 8.33
CA VAL A 22 -0.47 4.08 8.52
C VAL A 22 -1.69 4.59 9.27
N VAL A 23 -1.49 5.33 10.37
CA VAL A 23 -2.58 5.92 11.14
C VAL A 23 -3.37 6.93 10.30
N GLY A 24 -2.67 7.80 9.55
CA GLY A 24 -3.31 8.76 8.65
C GLY A 24 -4.17 8.09 7.57
N VAL A 25 -3.65 7.04 6.90
CA VAL A 25 -4.40 6.30 5.88
C VAL A 25 -5.61 5.60 6.49
N VAL A 26 -5.46 4.96 7.66
CA VAL A 26 -6.58 4.31 8.35
C VAL A 26 -7.67 5.32 8.73
N ILE A 27 -7.28 6.48 9.27
CA ILE A 27 -8.24 7.54 9.63
C ILE A 27 -8.96 8.06 8.38
N VAL A 28 -8.23 8.33 7.30
CA VAL A 28 -8.83 8.83 6.04
C VAL A 28 -9.81 7.81 5.47
N VAL A 29 -9.47 6.52 5.46
CA VAL A 29 -10.35 5.47 4.96
C VAL A 29 -11.62 5.36 5.80
N VAL A 30 -11.50 5.36 7.13
CA VAL A 30 -12.66 5.28 8.05
C VAL A 30 -13.56 6.51 7.92
N VAL A 31 -12.98 7.70 7.79
CA VAL A 31 -13.75 8.95 7.59
C VAL A 31 -14.47 8.94 6.25
N LEU A 32 -13.80 8.52 5.17
CA LEU A 32 -14.42 8.41 3.85
C LEU A 32 -15.55 7.38 3.84
N GLU A 33 -15.35 6.22 4.47
CA GLU A 33 -16.41 5.21 4.65
C GLU A 33 -17.61 5.79 5.37
N ALA A 34 -17.41 6.47 6.50
CA ALA A 34 -18.48 7.08 7.28
C ALA A 34 -19.25 8.14 6.47
N VAL A 35 -18.54 8.98 5.72
CA VAL A 35 -19.16 10.00 4.85
C VAL A 35 -20.04 9.33 3.78
N VAL A 36 -19.56 8.27 3.13
CA VAL A 36 -20.34 7.59 2.09
C VAL A 36 -21.58 6.92 2.67
N VAL A 37 -21.48 6.29 3.84
CA VAL A 37 -22.65 5.71 4.54
C VAL A 37 -23.69 6.80 4.84
N ILE A 38 -23.27 7.96 5.34
CA ILE A 38 -24.18 9.07 5.64
C ILE A 38 -24.89 9.55 4.36
N VAL A 39 -24.16 9.74 3.26
CA VAL A 39 -24.72 10.20 1.98
C VAL A 39 -25.76 9.21 1.44
N VAL A 40 -25.45 7.91 1.47
CA VAL A 40 -26.36 6.85 1.02
C VAL A 40 -27.65 6.85 1.85
N VAL A 41 -27.53 6.93 3.19
CA VAL A 41 -28.69 6.93 4.09
C VAL A 41 -29.58 8.15 3.84
N VAL A 42 -28.99 9.34 3.73
CA VAL A 42 -29.74 10.57 3.45
C VAL A 42 -30.48 10.46 2.11
N PHE A 43 -29.82 9.95 1.08
CA PHE A 43 -30.42 9.78 -0.25
C PHE A 43 -31.61 8.82 -0.23
N VAL A 44 -31.49 7.68 0.45
CA VAL A 44 -32.58 6.71 0.61
C VAL A 44 -33.78 7.35 1.33
N ILE A 45 -33.54 8.10 2.41
CA ILE A 45 -34.62 8.77 3.17
C ILE A 45 -35.37 9.77 2.29
N VAL A 46 -34.64 10.64 1.57
CA VAL A 46 -35.25 11.64 0.68
C VAL A 46 -36.11 10.98 -0.38
N VAL A 47 -35.62 9.90 -1.00
CA VAL A 47 -36.37 9.12 -1.99
C VAL A 47 -37.65 8.53 -1.42
N VAL A 48 -37.58 7.86 -0.26
CA VAL A 48 -38.74 7.23 0.38
C VAL A 48 -39.80 8.27 0.73
N THR A 49 -39.39 9.48 1.12
CA THR A 49 -40.32 10.57 1.44
C THR A 49 -40.96 11.24 0.21
N ALA A 50 -40.43 11.03 -1.00
CA ALA A 50 -40.74 11.91 -2.12
C ALA A 50 -41.93 11.52 -3.01
N ASN A 51 -42.44 10.27 -3.02
CA ASN A 51 -43.64 9.93 -3.83
C ASN A 51 -44.15 8.50 -3.66
N GLU A 52 -45.46 8.31 -3.43
CA GLU A 52 -46.09 6.99 -3.30
C GLU A 52 -46.35 6.27 -4.65
N VAL A 53 -46.27 6.94 -5.81
CA VAL A 53 -46.57 6.34 -7.14
C VAL A 53 -45.37 6.28 -8.10
N GLN A 54 -44.24 6.92 -7.77
CA GLN A 54 -42.96 6.77 -8.50
C GLN A 54 -42.00 5.77 -7.82
N VAL A 55 -42.45 5.10 -6.74
CA VAL A 55 -41.61 4.26 -5.86
C VAL A 55 -40.86 3.18 -6.64
N VAL A 56 -41.48 2.51 -7.60
CA VAL A 56 -40.85 1.34 -8.25
C VAL A 56 -39.61 1.74 -9.06
N ILE A 57 -39.71 2.78 -9.89
CA ILE A 57 -38.61 3.22 -10.76
C ILE A 57 -37.50 3.89 -9.93
N VAL A 58 -37.89 4.67 -8.92
CA VAL A 58 -36.91 5.37 -8.07
C VAL A 58 -36.19 4.38 -7.15
N VAL A 59 -36.88 3.36 -6.61
CA VAL A 59 -36.25 2.31 -5.80
C VAL A 59 -35.26 1.50 -6.62
N GLU A 60 -35.56 1.15 -7.88
CA GLU A 60 -34.61 0.43 -8.73
C GLU A 60 -33.33 1.24 -8.97
N VAL A 61 -33.47 2.51 -9.37
CA VAL A 61 -32.31 3.39 -9.59
C VAL A 61 -31.51 3.61 -8.30
N VAL A 62 -32.19 3.79 -7.16
CA VAL A 62 -31.53 3.99 -5.86
C VAL A 62 -30.78 2.75 -5.42
N VAL A 63 -31.36 1.56 -5.58
CA VAL A 63 -30.68 0.30 -5.26
C VAL A 63 -29.45 0.13 -6.13
N VAL A 64 -29.51 0.43 -7.44
CA VAL A 64 -28.33 0.36 -8.31
C VAL A 64 -27.26 1.37 -7.88
N VAL A 65 -27.62 2.62 -7.58
CA VAL A 65 -26.67 3.63 -7.11
C VAL A 65 -26.04 3.23 -5.77
N VAL A 66 -26.83 2.75 -4.81
CA VAL A 66 -26.35 2.27 -3.51
C VAL A 66 -25.39 1.09 -3.70
N VAL A 67 -25.75 0.10 -4.52
CA VAL A 67 -24.91 -1.07 -4.78
C VAL A 67 -23.59 -0.66 -5.42
N VAL A 68 -23.61 0.24 -6.42
CA VAL A 68 -22.37 0.76 -7.02
C VAL A 68 -21.51 1.45 -5.99
N VAL A 69 -22.08 2.38 -5.22
CA VAL A 69 -21.34 3.16 -4.23
C VAL A 69 -20.74 2.24 -3.16
N VAL A 70 -21.48 1.24 -2.68
CA VAL A 70 -20.97 0.25 -1.73
C VAL A 70 -19.84 -0.57 -2.34
N VAL A 71 -19.98 -1.04 -3.58
CA VAL A 71 -18.92 -1.78 -4.28
C VAL A 71 -17.66 -0.92 -4.44
N VAL A 72 -17.80 0.35 -4.86
CA VAL A 72 -16.64 1.27 -4.98
C VAL A 72 -15.95 1.45 -3.64
N VAL A 73 -16.71 1.75 -2.58
CA VAL A 73 -16.13 1.95 -1.24
C VAL A 73 -15.41 0.69 -0.75
N VAL A 74 -16.04 -0.48 -0.86
CA VAL A 74 -15.44 -1.75 -0.41
C VAL A 74 -14.12 -2.01 -1.14
N VAL A 75 -14.05 -1.77 -2.46
CA VAL A 75 -12.79 -2.03 -3.18
C VAL A 75 -11.73 -0.98 -2.87
N VAL A 76 -12.09 0.31 -2.71
CA VAL A 76 -11.14 1.35 -2.30
C VAL A 76 -10.56 1.07 -0.91
N VAL A 77 -11.39 0.63 0.03
CA VAL A 77 -10.99 0.26 1.39
C VAL A 77 -10.11 -0.98 1.38
N ALA A 78 -10.48 -2.00 0.61
CA ALA A 78 -9.68 -3.20 0.45
C ALA A 78 -8.29 -2.86 -0.13
N ALA A 79 -8.24 -2.03 -1.18
CA ALA A 79 -6.99 -1.57 -1.78
C ALA A 79 -6.14 -0.79 -0.75
N ALA A 80 -6.75 0.12 0.01
CA ALA A 80 -6.04 0.89 1.04
C ALA A 80 -5.46 0.01 2.15
N LYS A 81 -6.19 -1.01 2.61
CA LYS A 81 -5.70 -2.00 3.59
C LYS A 81 -4.51 -2.78 3.05
N VAL A 82 -4.57 -3.23 1.78
CA VAL A 82 -3.44 -3.93 1.14
C VAL A 82 -2.22 -3.03 1.05
N VAL A 83 -2.38 -1.77 0.62
CA VAL A 83 -1.27 -0.81 0.56
C VAL A 83 -0.66 -0.57 1.95
N ALA A 84 -1.50 -0.37 2.98
CA ALA A 84 -1.03 -0.16 4.34
C ALA A 84 -0.21 -1.35 4.87
N VAL A 85 -0.69 -2.59 4.67
CA VAL A 85 0.05 -3.81 5.06
C VAL A 85 1.41 -3.86 4.37
N VAL A 86 1.46 -3.54 3.09
CA VAL A 86 2.69 -3.62 2.31
C VAL A 86 3.71 -2.57 2.73
N VAL A 87 3.25 -1.35 2.99
CA VAL A 87 4.12 -0.29 3.53
C VAL A 87 4.68 -0.70 4.88
N VAL A 88 3.86 -1.28 5.77
CA VAL A 88 4.32 -1.77 7.07
C VAL A 88 5.38 -2.87 6.91
N VAL A 89 5.12 -3.86 6.06
CA VAL A 89 6.07 -4.95 5.80
C VAL A 89 7.37 -4.41 5.22
N ALA A 90 7.31 -3.52 4.23
CA ALA A 90 8.49 -2.91 3.62
C ALA A 90 9.32 -2.13 4.65
N VAL A 91 8.67 -1.35 5.52
CA VAL A 91 9.34 -0.59 6.57
C VAL A 91 10.01 -1.49 7.61
N VAL A 92 9.34 -2.58 8.02
CA VAL A 92 9.91 -3.57 8.95
C VAL A 92 11.16 -4.21 8.33
N VAL A 93 11.08 -4.66 7.08
CA VAL A 93 12.21 -5.26 6.37
C VAL A 93 13.37 -4.26 6.23
N ILE A 94 13.10 -3.00 5.87
CA ILE A 94 14.13 -1.96 5.78
C ILE A 94 14.81 -1.74 7.13
N LYS A 95 14.04 -1.68 8.22
CA LYS A 95 14.58 -1.52 9.58
C LYS A 95 15.48 -2.69 9.96
N GLU A 96 15.04 -3.92 9.71
CA GLU A 96 15.83 -5.12 9.99
C GLU A 96 17.15 -5.12 9.19
N VAL A 97 17.11 -4.80 7.90
CA VAL A 97 18.32 -4.70 7.05
C VAL A 97 19.27 -3.64 7.60
N VAL A 98 18.79 -2.46 7.95
CA VAL A 98 19.64 -1.39 8.49
C VAL A 98 20.30 -1.81 9.80
N VAL A 99 19.56 -2.48 10.70
CA VAL A 99 20.12 -3.00 11.96
C VAL A 99 21.22 -4.03 11.67
N VAL A 100 20.97 -4.98 10.77
CA VAL A 100 21.94 -6.00 10.39
C VAL A 100 23.20 -5.36 9.79
N VAL A 101 23.05 -4.41 8.86
CA VAL A 101 24.18 -3.71 8.24
C VAL A 101 25.01 -2.98 9.28
N VAL A 102 24.37 -2.22 10.19
CA VAL A 102 25.08 -1.47 11.23
C VAL A 102 25.83 -2.39 12.19
N VAL A 103 25.23 -3.51 12.60
CA VAL A 103 25.88 -4.50 13.47
C VAL A 103 27.08 -5.13 12.75
N VAL A 104 26.91 -5.54 11.50
CA VAL A 104 27.98 -6.17 10.72
C VAL A 104 29.14 -5.21 10.48
N VAL A 105 28.87 -3.95 10.12
CA VAL A 105 29.91 -2.92 9.95
C VAL A 105 30.67 -2.71 11.27
N LYS A 106 29.97 -2.64 12.41
CA LYS A 106 30.62 -2.51 13.72
C LYS A 106 31.54 -3.70 14.03
N VAL A 107 31.09 -4.92 13.76
CA VAL A 107 31.89 -6.14 13.98
C VAL A 107 33.14 -6.13 13.10
N ILE A 108 33.01 -5.79 11.80
CA ILE A 108 34.16 -5.73 10.88
C ILE A 108 35.18 -4.70 11.34
N VAL A 109 34.74 -3.51 11.73
CA VAL A 109 35.64 -2.44 12.21
C VAL A 109 36.39 -2.90 13.46
N VAL A 110 35.72 -3.54 14.42
CA VAL A 110 36.37 -4.04 15.64
C VAL A 110 37.40 -5.13 15.30
N VAL A 111 37.05 -6.09 14.43
CA VAL A 111 37.96 -7.16 14.03
C VAL A 111 39.21 -6.60 13.32
N VAL A 112 39.03 -5.64 12.40
CA VAL A 112 40.14 -5.02 11.67
C VAL A 112 41.08 -4.27 12.61
N VAL A 113 40.55 -3.52 13.57
CA VAL A 113 41.37 -2.78 14.56
C VAL A 113 42.17 -3.75 15.43
N VAL A 114 41.53 -4.79 15.97
CA VAL A 114 42.20 -5.79 16.82
C VAL A 114 43.30 -6.53 16.06
N VAL A 115 43.05 -6.90 14.80
CA VAL A 115 44.06 -7.57 13.97
C VAL A 115 45.23 -6.64 13.70
N PHE A 116 44.98 -5.37 13.35
CA PHE A 116 46.05 -4.42 13.08
C PHE A 116 46.96 -4.23 14.31
N ASP A 117 46.38 -4.11 15.50
CA ASP A 117 47.14 -4.00 16.76
C ASP A 117 48.03 -5.23 16.99
N ILE A 118 47.52 -6.44 16.77
CA ILE A 118 48.30 -7.69 16.91
C ILE A 118 49.45 -7.74 15.88
N VAL A 119 49.18 -7.33 14.63
CA VAL A 119 50.15 -7.34 13.53
C VAL A 119 51.33 -6.40 13.79
N VAL A 120 51.05 -5.19 14.29
CA VAL A 120 52.08 -4.18 14.59
C VAL A 120 53.01 -4.65 15.71
N VAL A 121 52.49 -5.39 16.69
CA VAL A 121 53.25 -5.83 17.87
C VAL A 121 54.13 -7.05 17.57
N THR A 122 53.82 -7.87 16.56
CA THR A 122 54.42 -9.21 16.37
C THR A 122 55.24 -9.35 15.07
N ALA A 123 56.14 -8.42 14.76
CA ALA A 123 56.69 -8.16 13.42
C ALA A 123 57.37 -9.28 12.56
N LYS A 124 57.32 -10.60 12.87
CA LYS A 124 57.97 -11.65 12.03
C LYS A 124 57.23 -12.98 11.80
N GLU A 125 56.09 -13.26 12.43
CA GLU A 125 55.26 -14.45 12.10
C GLU A 125 54.00 -14.11 11.28
N VAL A 126 53.87 -12.84 10.89
CA VAL A 126 52.59 -12.21 10.55
C VAL A 126 52.13 -12.40 9.11
N GLN A 127 53.00 -12.82 8.19
CA GLN A 127 52.62 -12.85 6.78
C GLN A 127 51.53 -13.89 6.51
N LEU A 128 51.61 -15.08 7.13
CA LEU A 128 50.56 -16.10 7.00
C LEU A 128 49.26 -15.67 7.70
N VAL A 129 49.36 -15.07 8.89
CA VAL A 129 48.20 -14.60 9.67
C VAL A 129 47.48 -13.46 8.94
N VAL A 130 48.21 -12.51 8.35
CA VAL A 130 47.63 -11.41 7.56
C VAL A 130 46.93 -11.95 6.32
N VAL A 131 47.53 -12.90 5.59
CA VAL A 131 46.87 -13.48 4.42
C VAL A 131 45.59 -14.21 4.83
N VAL A 132 45.61 -15.00 5.90
CA VAL A 132 44.41 -15.70 6.40
C VAL A 132 43.34 -14.69 6.85
N VAL A 133 43.71 -13.64 7.60
CA VAL A 133 42.75 -12.64 8.06
C VAL A 133 42.19 -11.83 6.89
N VAL A 134 43.01 -11.42 5.92
CA VAL A 134 42.55 -10.71 4.72
C VAL A 134 41.58 -11.58 3.92
N VAL A 135 41.87 -12.87 3.72
CA VAL A 135 40.96 -13.79 3.03
C VAL A 135 39.64 -13.98 3.80
N VAL A 136 39.70 -14.07 5.14
CA VAL A 136 38.50 -14.18 5.98
C VAL A 136 37.68 -12.88 5.93
N VAL A 137 38.31 -11.72 6.05
CA VAL A 137 37.64 -10.41 5.96
C VAL A 137 37.01 -10.22 4.59
N VAL A 138 37.73 -10.53 3.50
CA VAL A 138 37.20 -10.45 2.14
C VAL A 138 36.01 -11.42 1.97
N LYS A 139 36.11 -12.67 2.43
CA LYS A 139 35.00 -13.63 2.34
C LYS A 139 33.78 -13.17 3.14
N VAL A 140 33.98 -12.62 4.34
CA VAL A 140 32.89 -12.07 5.17
C VAL A 140 32.24 -10.86 4.48
N LEU A 141 33.04 -9.94 3.94
CA LEU A 141 32.54 -8.79 3.18
C LEU A 141 31.71 -9.22 1.97
N VAL A 142 32.18 -10.21 1.20
CA VAL A 142 31.47 -10.75 0.04
C VAL A 142 30.15 -11.40 0.46
N VAL A 143 30.13 -12.26 1.48
CA VAL A 143 28.90 -12.92 1.95
C VAL A 143 27.87 -11.90 2.46
N VAL A 144 28.32 -10.88 3.17
CA VAL A 144 27.45 -9.80 3.68
C VAL A 144 26.89 -8.99 2.51
N SER A 145 27.74 -8.62 1.55
CA SER A 145 27.33 -7.84 0.38
C SER A 145 26.30 -8.61 -0.46
N VAL A 146 26.53 -9.90 -0.70
CA VAL A 146 25.57 -10.77 -1.41
C VAL A 146 24.25 -10.84 -0.66
N LYS A 147 24.25 -11.04 0.66
CA LYS A 147 23.02 -11.05 1.46
C LYS A 147 22.25 -9.73 1.38
N ILE A 148 22.92 -8.59 1.45
CA ILE A 148 22.29 -7.27 1.34
C ILE A 148 21.67 -7.08 -0.04
N VAL A 149 22.40 -7.41 -1.11
CA VAL A 149 21.92 -7.31 -2.49
C VAL A 149 20.68 -8.19 -2.70
N VAL A 150 20.69 -9.42 -2.19
CA VAL A 150 19.54 -10.34 -2.27
C VAL A 150 18.33 -9.76 -1.54
N ILE A 151 18.49 -9.21 -0.34
CA ILE A 151 17.34 -8.64 0.41
C ILE A 151 16.76 -7.42 -0.31
N ILE A 152 17.61 -6.53 -0.86
CA ILE A 152 17.14 -5.38 -1.64
C ILE A 152 16.42 -5.84 -2.89
N ALA A 153 16.98 -6.81 -3.63
CA ALA A 153 16.34 -7.35 -4.83
C ALA A 153 14.97 -7.98 -4.52
N VAL A 154 14.87 -8.76 -3.45
CA VAL A 154 13.60 -9.34 -2.99
C VAL A 154 12.60 -8.24 -2.64
N LEU A 155 13.02 -7.21 -1.89
CA LEU A 155 12.15 -6.10 -1.53
C LEU A 155 11.64 -5.34 -2.77
N VAL A 156 12.49 -5.09 -3.76
CA VAL A 156 12.10 -4.47 -5.03
C VAL A 156 11.07 -5.33 -5.77
N ILE A 157 11.30 -6.65 -5.88
CA ILE A 157 10.36 -7.57 -6.54
C ILE A 157 9.00 -7.55 -5.84
N VAL A 158 8.99 -7.60 -4.50
CA VAL A 158 7.77 -7.55 -3.70
C VAL A 158 7.00 -6.26 -3.96
N VAL A 159 7.66 -5.10 -3.91
CA VAL A 159 7.04 -3.79 -4.18
C VAL A 159 6.48 -3.72 -5.60
N VAL A 160 7.20 -4.21 -6.60
CA VAL A 160 6.73 -4.22 -8.00
C VAL A 160 5.49 -5.10 -8.15
N ILE A 161 5.50 -6.32 -7.62
CA ILE A 161 4.36 -7.25 -7.71
C ILE A 161 3.13 -6.63 -7.06
N ILE A 162 3.27 -6.06 -5.86
CA ILE A 162 2.15 -5.44 -5.17
C ILE A 162 1.67 -4.21 -5.93
N GLY A 163 2.58 -3.37 -6.43
CA GLY A 163 2.24 -2.22 -7.25
C GLY A 163 1.38 -2.61 -8.45
N VAL A 164 1.77 -3.67 -9.17
CA VAL A 164 1.00 -4.21 -10.30
C VAL A 164 -0.38 -4.70 -9.84
N ILE A 165 -0.47 -5.43 -8.73
CA ILE A 165 -1.77 -5.91 -8.20
C ILE A 165 -2.70 -4.74 -7.87
N VAL A 166 -2.19 -3.72 -7.19
CA VAL A 166 -2.97 -2.53 -6.84
C VAL A 166 -3.46 -1.81 -8.10
N VAL A 167 -2.60 -1.65 -9.10
CA VAL A 167 -2.97 -1.04 -10.39
C VAL A 167 -4.07 -1.86 -11.08
N VAL A 168 -3.95 -3.18 -11.14
CA VAL A 168 -4.97 -4.06 -11.73
C VAL A 168 -6.30 -3.92 -11.00
N VAL A 169 -6.30 -3.95 -9.67
CA VAL A 169 -7.52 -3.77 -8.86
C VAL A 169 -8.17 -2.42 -9.15
N VAL A 170 -7.40 -1.33 -9.18
CA VAL A 170 -7.92 0.00 -9.50
C VAL A 170 -8.53 0.02 -10.90
N VAL A 171 -7.86 -0.56 -11.90
CA VAL A 171 -8.38 -0.65 -13.27
C VAL A 171 -9.69 -1.43 -13.30
N VAL A 172 -9.77 -2.57 -12.61
CA VAL A 172 -11.01 -3.38 -12.53
C VAL A 172 -12.14 -2.57 -11.89
N VAL A 173 -11.89 -1.85 -10.80
CA VAL A 173 -12.90 -0.98 -10.18
C VAL A 173 -13.38 0.08 -11.15
N VAL A 174 -12.46 0.77 -11.83
CA VAL A 174 -12.82 1.81 -12.80
C VAL A 174 -13.67 1.22 -13.91
N VAL A 175 -13.31 0.05 -14.45
CA VAL A 175 -14.09 -0.64 -15.48
C VAL A 175 -15.49 -1.00 -14.97
N VAL A 176 -15.59 -1.56 -13.77
CA VAL A 176 -16.89 -1.91 -13.16
C VAL A 176 -17.75 -0.65 -12.99
N VAL A 177 -17.19 0.44 -12.47
CA VAL A 177 -17.91 1.71 -12.31
C VAL A 177 -18.40 2.23 -13.66
N VAL A 178 -17.54 2.24 -14.68
CA VAL A 178 -17.91 2.68 -16.03
C VAL A 178 -19.03 1.81 -16.58
N VAL A 179 -18.93 0.49 -16.46
CA VAL A 179 -19.98 -0.45 -16.93
C VAL A 179 -21.30 -0.16 -16.24
N VAL A 180 -21.31 0.02 -14.91
CA VAL A 180 -22.58 0.28 -14.23
C VAL A 180 -23.15 1.65 -14.58
N VAL A 181 -22.31 2.69 -14.72
CA VAL A 181 -22.78 4.00 -15.20
C VAL A 181 -23.41 3.87 -16.59
N VAL A 182 -22.79 3.13 -17.51
CA VAL A 182 -23.35 2.88 -18.85
C VAL A 182 -24.69 2.16 -18.75
N VAL A 183 -24.80 1.11 -17.92
CA VAL A 183 -26.06 0.37 -17.73
C VAL A 183 -27.15 1.30 -17.19
N VAL A 184 -26.86 2.11 -16.18
CA VAL A 184 -27.82 3.07 -15.61
C VAL A 184 -28.28 4.06 -16.67
N VAL A 185 -27.36 4.62 -17.46
CA VAL A 185 -27.72 5.55 -18.54
C VAL A 185 -28.61 4.88 -19.57
N VAL A 186 -28.30 3.65 -19.99
CA VAL A 186 -29.13 2.89 -20.94
C VAL A 186 -30.53 2.67 -20.38
N VAL A 187 -30.65 2.25 -19.12
CA VAL A 187 -31.95 2.04 -18.46
C VAL A 187 -32.76 3.34 -18.43
N VAL A 188 -32.14 4.45 -18.04
CA VAL A 188 -32.80 5.76 -18.02
C VAL A 188 -33.29 6.16 -19.41
N VAL A 189 -32.45 6.00 -20.45
CA VAL A 189 -32.83 6.32 -21.83
C VAL A 189 -34.01 5.47 -22.30
N VAL A 190 -34.01 4.17 -22.00
CA VAL A 190 -35.11 3.26 -22.36
C VAL A 190 -36.40 3.70 -21.66
N VAL A 191 -36.36 3.99 -20.36
CA VAL A 191 -37.55 4.44 -19.61
C VAL A 191 -38.10 5.73 -20.20
N VAL A 192 -37.24 6.72 -20.48
CA VAL A 192 -37.66 7.99 -21.09
C VAL A 192 -38.29 7.75 -22.46
N PHE A 193 -37.70 6.89 -23.29
CA PHE A 193 -38.24 6.57 -24.60
C PHE A 193 -39.62 5.92 -24.54
N VAL A 194 -39.82 4.96 -23.62
CA VAL A 194 -41.14 4.33 -23.40
C VAL A 194 -42.17 5.37 -22.98
N VAL A 195 -41.83 6.25 -22.03
CA VAL A 195 -42.73 7.33 -21.59
C VAL A 195 -43.11 8.24 -22.75
N VAL A 196 -42.15 8.64 -23.58
CA VAL A 196 -42.42 9.48 -24.76
C VAL A 196 -43.35 8.78 -25.74
N ILE A 197 -43.14 7.49 -26.04
CA ILE A 197 -44.02 6.72 -26.92
C ILE A 197 -45.44 6.71 -26.38
N VAL A 198 -45.61 6.39 -25.09
CA VAL A 198 -46.94 6.34 -24.47
C VAL A 198 -47.65 7.69 -24.58
N VAL A 199 -46.94 8.79 -24.30
CA VAL A 199 -47.51 10.15 -24.42
C VAL A 199 -47.91 10.48 -25.86
N VAL A 200 -47.11 10.09 -26.86
CA VAL A 200 -47.42 10.32 -28.27
C VAL A 200 -48.65 9.50 -28.71
N VAL A 201 -48.75 8.24 -28.30
CA VAL A 201 -49.88 7.37 -28.62
C VAL A 201 -51.17 7.93 -28.03
N VAL A 202 -51.15 8.36 -26.76
CA VAL A 202 -52.32 8.94 -26.09
C VAL A 202 -52.77 10.24 -26.77
N LYS A 203 -51.86 11.05 -27.31
CA LYS A 203 -52.20 12.30 -28.02
C LYS A 203 -52.71 12.09 -29.45
N ARG A 204 -52.58 10.88 -30.02
CA ARG A 204 -53.02 10.56 -31.39
C ARG A 204 -54.39 9.89 -31.46
N ILE A 205 -54.91 9.44 -30.32
CA ILE A 205 -56.28 8.92 -30.14
C ILE A 205 -57.19 10.08 -29.76
#